data_AF-A0A5S9M8C2-F1
#
_entry.id   AF-A0A5S9M8C2-F1
#
_cell.length_a   1.000
_cell.length_b   1.000
_cell.length_c   1.000
_cell.angle_alpha   90.00
_cell.angle_beta   90.00
_cell.angle_gamma   90.00
#
_symmetry.space_group_name_H-M   'P 1'
#
loop_
_entity.id
_entity.type
_entity.pdbx_description
1 polymer ?
#
loop_
_entity_poly.entity_id
_entity_poly.type
_entity_poly.pdbx_seq_one_letter_code
_entity_poly.pdbx_strand_id
1 'polypeptide(L)'
;MKRLHPDVEFLYIGTENGLEKKIVERENIPFKSIEISGFKRKLSFDNVKTVMRFLKGVQKSKSYLKEFKPDAVIGTGGYVCGPVVYAASKLKIPTIIHEQNSLPGITNKFLARYVDKVAICFEEAKAHFPSEKVVFTGNPRASEVVSIKEGKSLKEFGLDEKKKRFLFLAGAGGCAD
;
A
#
# COMPACT_ATOMS: atom_id res chain seq x y z
N MET A 1 2.33 -13.60 8.74
CA MET A 1 2.24 -14.66 7.73
C MET A 1 3.39 -15.67 7.85
N LYS A 2 4.68 -15.29 7.74
CA LYS A 2 5.80 -16.26 7.90
C LYS A 2 5.77 -17.09 9.18
N ARG A 3 5.31 -16.51 10.31
CA ARG A 3 5.12 -17.25 11.57
C ARG A 3 4.08 -18.38 11.48
N LEU A 4 3.06 -18.21 10.63
CA LEU A 4 1.97 -19.17 10.46
C LEU A 4 2.20 -20.10 9.26
N HIS A 5 2.91 -19.60 8.24
CA HIS A 5 3.24 -20.32 6.99
C HIS A 5 4.73 -20.06 6.68
N PRO A 6 5.65 -20.92 7.11
CA PRO A 6 7.09 -20.72 6.93
C PRO A 6 7.51 -20.68 5.46
N ASP A 7 6.84 -21.46 4.62
CA ASP A 7 7.17 -21.63 3.20
C ASP A 7 6.65 -20.50 2.30
N VAL A 8 6.00 -19.48 2.87
CA VAL A 8 5.47 -18.37 2.08
C VAL A 8 6.59 -17.46 1.60
N GLU A 9 6.65 -17.28 0.29
CA GLU A 9 7.59 -16.37 -0.36
C GLU A 9 6.94 -15.02 -0.65
N PHE A 10 7.76 -13.96 -0.64
CA PHE A 10 7.31 -12.62 -0.97
C PHE A 10 8.21 -12.00 -2.02
N LEU A 11 7.57 -11.28 -2.94
CA LEU A 11 8.24 -10.32 -3.80
C LEU A 11 7.57 -8.96 -3.60
N TYR A 12 8.36 -7.96 -3.20
CA TYR A 12 7.88 -6.59 -3.11
C TYR A 12 8.20 -5.84 -4.41
N ILE A 13 7.19 -5.19 -4.99
CA ILE A 13 7.39 -4.33 -6.17
C ILE A 13 7.12 -2.87 -5.79
N GLY A 14 8.18 -2.06 -5.83
CA GLY A 14 8.16 -0.66 -5.41
C GLY A 14 8.73 0.28 -6.46
N THR A 15 9.08 1.49 -6.01
CA THR A 15 9.81 2.47 -6.81
C THR A 15 11.26 2.55 -6.34
N GLU A 16 12.18 2.85 -7.26
CA GLU A 16 13.62 2.89 -6.95
C GLU A 16 13.97 3.87 -5.82
N ASN A 17 13.28 5.02 -5.82
CA ASN A 17 13.49 6.11 -4.85
C ASN A 17 12.47 6.11 -3.71
N GLY A 18 11.68 5.05 -3.58
CA GLY A 18 10.64 4.96 -2.57
C GLY A 18 11.19 4.64 -1.18
N LEU A 19 10.57 5.20 -0.14
CA LEU A 19 10.93 4.91 1.25
C LEU A 19 10.79 3.43 1.60
N GLU A 20 9.92 2.72 0.88
CA GLU A 20 9.68 1.29 1.03
C GLU A 20 10.92 0.43 0.80
N LYS A 21 11.82 0.82 -0.12
CA LYS A 21 12.97 0.01 -0.50
C LYS A 21 13.84 -0.35 0.71
N LYS A 22 14.19 0.67 1.51
CA LYS A 22 15.01 0.49 2.72
C LYS A 22 14.32 -0.37 3.79
N ILE A 23 12.99 -0.27 3.89
CA ILE A 23 12.22 -1.05 4.88
C ILE A 23 12.16 -2.51 4.45
N VAL A 24 11.85 -2.78 3.18
CA VAL A 24 11.72 -4.12 2.62
C VAL A 24 13.05 -4.86 2.62
N GLU A 25 14.14 -4.19 2.25
CA GLU A 25 15.49 -4.77 2.25
C GLU A 25 15.93 -5.19 3.67
N ARG A 26 15.58 -4.42 4.71
CA ARG A 26 15.85 -4.77 6.11
C ARG A 26 15.12 -6.04 6.56
N GLU A 27 13.96 -6.31 5.99
CA GLU A 27 13.15 -7.50 6.27
C GLU A 27 13.57 -8.72 5.41
N ASN A 28 14.65 -8.60 4.63
CA ASN A 28 15.15 -9.63 3.71
C ASN A 28 14.07 -10.13 2.74
N ILE A 29 13.24 -9.22 2.24
CA ILE A 29 12.23 -9.51 1.22
C ILE A 29 12.81 -9.11 -0.16
N PRO A 30 12.78 -10.00 -1.17
CA PRO A 30 13.12 -9.64 -2.55
C PRO A 30 12.40 -8.39 -3.03
N PHE A 31 13.14 -7.46 -3.63
CA PHE A 31 12.62 -6.19 -4.13
C PHE A 31 12.87 -6.04 -5.63
N LYS A 32 11.84 -5.61 -6.37
CA LYS A 32 11.95 -5.19 -7.77
C LYS A 32 11.36 -3.79 -7.92
N SER A 33 11.96 -2.98 -8.78
CA SER A 33 11.49 -1.61 -9.03
C SER A 33 10.86 -1.46 -10.41
N ILE A 34 9.84 -0.60 -10.47
CA ILE A 34 9.30 -0.05 -11.72
C ILE A 34 9.38 1.48 -11.69
N GLU A 35 9.52 2.09 -12.86
CA GLU A 35 9.44 3.54 -12.99
C GLU A 35 7.98 3.95 -13.13
N ILE A 36 7.50 4.78 -12.20
CA ILE A 36 6.15 5.34 -12.24
C ILE A 36 6.17 6.77 -11.70
N SER A 37 5.27 7.61 -12.21
CA SER A 37 5.04 8.95 -11.69
C SER A 37 3.57 9.16 -11.40
N GLY A 38 3.27 10.05 -10.45
CA GLY A 38 1.89 10.45 -10.18
C GLY A 38 1.27 11.26 -11.31
N PHE A 39 -0.06 11.23 -11.40
CA PHE A 39 -0.79 12.13 -12.27
C PHE A 39 -0.85 13.53 -11.66
N LYS A 40 -0.58 14.55 -12.46
CA LYS A 40 -0.82 15.94 -12.06
C LYS A 40 -2.32 16.23 -12.16
N ARG A 41 -2.84 17.05 -11.24
CA ARG A 41 -4.27 17.44 -11.19
C ARG A 41 -4.74 18.21 -12.43
N LYS A 42 -3.82 18.89 -13.14
CA LYS A 42 -4.10 19.61 -14.39
C LYS A 42 -3.72 18.73 -15.60
N LEU A 43 -4.50 18.78 -16.68
CA LEU A 43 -4.08 18.22 -17.96
C LEU A 43 -2.80 18.92 -18.44
N SER A 44 -1.70 18.18 -18.52
CA SER A 44 -0.42 18.68 -19.02
C SER A 44 0.28 17.60 -19.84
N PHE A 45 1.27 17.99 -20.65
CA PHE A 45 2.15 17.06 -21.36
C PHE A 45 2.83 16.03 -20.41
N ASP A 46 3.00 16.37 -19.14
CA ASP A 46 3.52 15.45 -18.14
C ASP A 46 2.57 14.26 -17.87
N ASN A 47 1.26 14.44 -18.00
CA ASN A 47 0.32 13.33 -17.87
C ASN A 47 0.45 12.32 -19.01
N VAL A 48 0.82 12.75 -20.23
CA VAL A 48 1.13 11.83 -21.33
C VAL A 48 2.36 10.99 -20.99
N LYS A 49 3.42 11.60 -20.43
CA LYS A 49 4.59 10.87 -19.91
C LYS A 49 4.21 9.89 -18.80
N THR A 50 3.31 10.29 -17.89
CA THR A 50 2.80 9.40 -16.84
C THR A 50 2.04 8.20 -17.42
N VAL A 51 1.22 8.37 -18.46
CA VAL A 51 0.56 7.24 -19.13
C VAL A 51 1.58 6.31 -19.79
N MET A 52 2.58 6.85 -20.48
CA MET A 52 3.64 6.02 -21.07
C MET A 52 4.41 5.22 -20.01
N ARG A 53 4.76 5.86 -18.87
CA ARG A 53 5.38 5.20 -17.73
C ARG A 53 4.49 4.12 -17.13
N PHE A 54 3.18 4.38 -17.02
CA PHE A 54 2.21 3.38 -16.58
C PHE A 54 2.23 2.15 -17.49
N LEU A 55 2.15 2.33 -18.82
CA LEU A 55 2.17 1.21 -19.77
C LEU A 55 3.48 0.42 -19.73
N LYS A 56 4.63 1.10 -19.65
CA LYS A 56 5.93 0.45 -19.44
C LYS A 56 5.97 -0.31 -18.11
N GLY A 57 5.43 0.29 -17.04
CA GLY A 57 5.27 -0.34 -15.73
C GLY A 57 4.46 -1.63 -15.84
N VAL A 58 3.32 -1.63 -16.54
CA VAL A 58 2.50 -2.82 -16.76
C VAL A 58 3.29 -3.92 -17.45
N GLN A 59 4.04 -3.61 -18.52
CA GLN A 59 4.84 -4.61 -19.24
C GLN A 59 5.94 -5.18 -18.34
N LYS A 60 6.66 -4.33 -17.60
CA LYS A 60 7.72 -4.75 -16.67
C LYS A 60 7.15 -5.60 -15.53
N SER A 61 6.03 -5.19 -14.95
CA SER A 61 5.32 -5.96 -13.92
C SER A 61 4.86 -7.33 -14.44
N LYS A 62 4.37 -7.44 -15.68
CA LYS A 62 4.03 -8.75 -16.28
C LYS A 62 5.24 -9.68 -16.33
N SER A 63 6.44 -9.16 -16.63
CA SER A 63 7.66 -9.97 -16.62
C SER A 63 7.95 -10.49 -15.21
N TYR A 64 7.95 -9.60 -14.21
CA TYR A 64 8.20 -9.99 -12.82
C TYR A 64 7.19 -10.99 -12.29
N LEU A 65 5.91 -10.81 -12.61
CA LEU A 65 4.85 -11.73 -12.20
C LEU A 65 4.97 -13.11 -12.87
N LYS A 66 5.41 -13.17 -14.13
CA LYS A 66 5.66 -14.45 -14.83
C LYS A 66 6.90 -15.18 -14.32
N GLU A 67 7.92 -14.43 -13.91
CA GLU A 67 9.15 -14.97 -13.31
C GLU A 67 8.87 -15.52 -11.90
N PHE A 68 8.20 -14.72 -11.06
CA PHE A 68 7.91 -15.05 -9.66
C PHE A 68 6.74 -16.04 -9.51
N LYS A 69 5.77 -16.04 -10.43
CA LYS A 69 4.57 -16.91 -10.42
C LYS A 69 3.78 -16.87 -9.09
N PRO A 70 3.33 -15.69 -8.64
CA PRO A 70 2.62 -15.59 -7.38
C PRO A 70 1.22 -16.23 -7.44
N ASP A 71 0.81 -16.84 -6.33
CA ASP A 71 -0.58 -17.32 -6.15
C ASP A 71 -1.58 -16.19 -5.92
N ALA A 72 -1.11 -15.04 -5.40
CA ALA A 72 -1.92 -13.85 -5.20
C ALA A 72 -1.07 -12.57 -5.21
N VAL A 73 -1.69 -11.45 -5.57
CA VAL A 73 -1.06 -10.12 -5.52
C VAL A 73 -1.90 -9.16 -4.69
N ILE A 74 -1.25 -8.48 -3.73
CA ILE A 74 -1.89 -7.51 -2.84
C ILE A 74 -1.35 -6.11 -3.15
N GLY A 75 -2.25 -5.15 -3.36
CA GLY A 75 -1.92 -3.73 -3.51
C GLY A 75 -2.46 -2.87 -2.37
N THR A 76 -1.61 -2.05 -1.77
CA THR A 76 -1.99 -1.16 -0.65
C THR A 76 -2.15 0.30 -1.06
N GLY A 77 -2.29 0.57 -2.37
CA GLY A 77 -2.41 1.92 -2.92
C GLY A 77 -1.08 2.54 -3.38
N GLY A 78 -1.08 3.85 -3.62
CA GLY A 78 0.05 4.55 -4.26
C GLY A 78 0.12 4.32 -5.78
N TYR A 79 0.96 5.09 -6.47
CA TYR A 79 1.00 5.02 -7.95
C TYR A 79 1.62 3.72 -8.47
N VAL A 80 2.50 3.07 -7.71
CA VAL A 80 3.14 1.80 -8.08
C VAL A 80 2.15 0.63 -8.16
N CYS A 81 1.16 0.58 -7.27
CA CYS A 81 0.15 -0.48 -7.29
C CYS A 81 -0.68 -0.48 -8.58
N GLY A 82 -0.87 0.69 -9.21
CA GLY A 82 -1.63 0.83 -10.45
C GLY A 82 -1.18 -0.16 -11.54
N PRO A 83 0.03 -0.02 -12.10
CA PRO A 83 0.51 -0.92 -13.15
C PRO A 83 0.73 -2.36 -12.66
N VAL A 84 1.16 -2.58 -11.40
CA VAL A 84 1.47 -3.92 -10.87
C VAL A 84 0.21 -4.77 -10.72
N VAL A 85 -0.78 -4.27 -9.98
CA VAL A 85 -2.03 -5.00 -9.72
C VAL A 85 -2.86 -5.11 -10.98
N TYR A 86 -2.85 -4.06 -11.83
CA TYR A 86 -3.48 -4.15 -13.14
C TYR A 86 -2.85 -5.26 -14.00
N ALA A 87 -1.51 -5.37 -14.03
CA ALA A 87 -0.83 -6.45 -14.73
C ALA A 87 -1.23 -7.84 -14.19
N ALA A 88 -1.29 -8.00 -12.86
CA ALA A 88 -1.70 -9.25 -12.22
C ALA A 88 -3.13 -9.66 -12.58
N SER A 89 -4.09 -8.74 -12.47
CA SER A 89 -5.48 -8.97 -12.88
C SER A 89 -5.58 -9.36 -14.37
N LYS A 90 -4.80 -8.71 -15.25
CA LYS A 90 -4.76 -9.09 -16.68
C LYS A 90 -4.11 -10.44 -16.95
N LEU A 91 -3.26 -10.93 -16.04
CA LEU A 91 -2.71 -12.29 -16.08
C LEU A 91 -3.64 -13.30 -15.39
N LYS A 92 -4.81 -12.88 -14.89
CA LYS A 92 -5.76 -13.71 -14.13
C LYS A 92 -5.17 -14.30 -12.85
N ILE A 93 -4.18 -13.61 -12.27
CA ILE A 93 -3.66 -13.93 -10.94
C ILE A 93 -4.65 -13.34 -9.92
N PRO A 94 -5.05 -14.06 -8.86
CA PRO A 94 -5.88 -13.52 -7.80
C PRO A 94 -5.33 -12.21 -7.22
N THR A 95 -6.18 -11.20 -7.11
CA THR A 95 -5.79 -9.85 -6.72
C THR A 95 -6.68 -9.25 -5.65
N ILE A 96 -6.03 -8.62 -4.68
CA ILE A 96 -6.70 -7.88 -3.60
C ILE A 96 -6.08 -6.49 -3.54
N ILE A 97 -6.91 -5.47 -3.37
CA ILE A 97 -6.43 -4.16 -2.90
C ILE A 97 -6.91 -3.89 -1.49
N HIS A 98 -6.14 -3.13 -0.74
CA HIS A 98 -6.47 -2.71 0.61
C HIS A 98 -6.51 -1.18 0.70
N GLU A 99 -7.63 -0.64 1.19
CA GLU A 99 -7.85 0.79 1.39
C GLU A 99 -7.82 1.12 2.89
N GLN A 100 -6.84 1.92 3.30
CA GLN A 100 -6.63 2.30 4.68
C GLN A 100 -7.38 3.56 5.10
N ASN A 101 -7.92 4.33 4.15
CA ASN A 101 -8.56 5.62 4.40
C ASN A 101 -10.08 5.54 4.24
N SER A 102 -10.80 6.49 4.85
CA SER A 102 -12.25 6.65 4.64
C SER A 102 -12.59 7.15 3.24
N LEU A 103 -11.72 7.97 2.64
CA LEU A 103 -11.81 8.43 1.26
C LEU A 103 -10.73 7.73 0.40
N PRO A 104 -11.13 6.90 -0.57
CA PRO A 104 -10.16 6.10 -1.29
C PRO A 104 -9.33 6.89 -2.28
N GLY A 105 -8.07 6.48 -2.40
CA GLY A 105 -7.12 7.03 -3.36
C GLY A 105 -7.51 6.72 -4.81
N ILE A 106 -7.06 7.56 -5.74
CA ILE A 106 -7.35 7.41 -7.18
C ILE A 106 -6.91 6.04 -7.71
N THR A 107 -5.74 5.54 -7.27
CA THR A 107 -5.26 4.22 -7.67
C THR A 107 -6.23 3.11 -7.25
N ASN A 108 -6.69 3.10 -6.00
CA ASN A 108 -7.58 2.05 -5.50
C ASN A 108 -8.95 2.13 -6.18
N LYS A 109 -9.49 3.33 -6.40
CA LYS A 109 -10.72 3.52 -7.19
C LYS A 109 -10.59 2.97 -8.60
N PHE A 110 -9.45 3.21 -9.26
CA PHE A 110 -9.16 2.66 -10.59
C PHE A 110 -9.06 1.12 -10.55
N LEU A 111 -8.29 0.57 -9.60
CA LEU A 111 -8.03 -0.87 -9.49
C LEU A 111 -9.26 -1.69 -9.08
N ALA A 112 -10.20 -1.12 -8.33
CA ALA A 112 -11.42 -1.81 -7.88
C ALA A 112 -12.25 -2.42 -9.03
N ARG A 113 -12.13 -1.85 -10.23
CA ARG A 113 -12.78 -2.37 -11.44
C ARG A 113 -12.18 -3.69 -11.94
N TYR A 114 -10.91 -3.96 -11.61
CA TYR A 114 -10.11 -5.06 -12.14
C TYR A 114 -9.84 -6.16 -11.13
N VAL A 115 -9.74 -5.82 -9.85
CA VAL A 115 -9.40 -6.76 -8.78
C VAL A 115 -10.57 -7.64 -8.35
N ASP A 116 -10.25 -8.75 -7.70
CA ASP A 116 -11.22 -9.72 -7.20
C ASP A 116 -11.89 -9.24 -5.91
N LYS A 117 -11.09 -8.70 -4.97
CA LYS A 117 -11.58 -8.18 -3.70
C LYS A 117 -10.94 -6.85 -3.30
N VAL A 118 -11.70 -6.08 -2.53
CA VAL A 118 -11.30 -4.79 -1.96
C VAL A 118 -11.45 -4.89 -0.44
N ALA A 119 -10.34 -4.98 0.26
CA ALA A 119 -10.28 -4.94 1.71
C ALA A 119 -10.36 -3.47 2.20
N ILE A 120 -11.25 -3.19 3.17
CA ILE A 120 -11.45 -1.83 3.70
C ILE A 120 -11.25 -1.78 5.22
N CYS A 121 -10.74 -0.65 5.70
CA CYS A 121 -10.66 -0.31 7.13
C CYS A 121 -11.90 0.37 7.69
N PHE A 122 -12.61 1.12 6.85
CA PHE A 122 -13.67 2.06 7.22
C PHE A 122 -14.91 1.75 6.39
N GLU A 123 -16.07 1.59 7.03
CA GLU A 123 -17.33 1.31 6.33
C GLU A 123 -17.71 2.42 5.35
N GLU A 124 -17.31 3.66 5.64
CA GLU A 124 -17.50 4.82 4.77
C GLU A 124 -16.85 4.63 3.39
N ALA A 125 -15.74 3.88 3.32
CA ALA A 125 -15.04 3.60 2.08
C ALA A 125 -15.85 2.69 1.14
N LYS A 126 -16.78 1.89 1.68
CA LYS A 126 -17.59 0.91 0.94
C LYS A 126 -18.38 1.55 -0.21
N ALA A 127 -18.91 2.75 0.00
CA ALA A 127 -19.70 3.47 -1.01
C ALA A 127 -18.92 3.83 -2.28
N HIS A 128 -17.58 3.75 -2.25
CA HIS A 128 -16.72 4.07 -3.39
C HIS A 128 -16.27 2.88 -4.22
N PHE A 129 -16.68 1.66 -3.85
CA PHE A 129 -16.24 0.42 -4.49
C PHE A 129 -17.44 -0.48 -4.85
N PRO A 130 -17.27 -1.42 -5.81
CA PRO A 130 -18.31 -2.40 -6.12
C PRO A 130 -18.63 -3.27 -4.91
N SER A 131 -19.87 -3.22 -4.42
CA SER A 131 -20.28 -3.79 -3.14
C SER A 131 -19.98 -5.29 -2.98
N GLU A 132 -20.06 -6.05 -4.07
CA GLU A 132 -19.80 -7.49 -4.14
C GLU A 132 -18.32 -7.87 -3.97
N LYS A 133 -17.44 -6.88 -4.14
CA LYS A 133 -15.98 -7.04 -4.00
C LYS A 133 -15.48 -6.61 -2.63
N VAL A 134 -16.26 -5.81 -1.88
CA VAL A 134 -15.81 -5.20 -0.63
C VAL A 134 -15.82 -6.22 0.51
N VAL A 135 -14.76 -6.23 1.30
CA VAL A 135 -14.63 -7.00 2.54
C VAL A 135 -14.11 -6.08 3.64
N PHE A 136 -14.82 -5.99 4.76
CA PHE A 136 -14.34 -5.25 5.92
C PHE A 136 -13.29 -6.07 6.66
N THR A 137 -12.05 -5.58 6.74
CA THR A 137 -10.93 -6.27 7.38
C THR A 137 -10.32 -5.48 8.54
N GLY A 138 -10.63 -4.19 8.65
CA GLY A 138 -9.93 -3.29 9.57
C GLY A 138 -8.49 -3.00 9.12
N ASN A 139 -7.75 -2.28 9.96
CA ASN A 139 -6.36 -1.90 9.67
C ASN A 139 -5.37 -2.91 10.29
N PRO A 140 -4.51 -3.59 9.50
CA PRO A 140 -3.53 -4.55 10.01
C PRO A 140 -2.55 -3.98 11.05
N ARG A 141 -2.35 -2.65 11.09
CA ARG A 141 -1.52 -2.01 12.12
C ARG A 141 -2.21 -1.84 13.47
N ALA A 142 -3.53 -1.70 13.49
CA ALA A 142 -4.25 -1.51 14.75
C ALA A 142 -4.07 -2.73 15.68
N SER A 143 -3.98 -3.93 15.12
CA SER A 143 -3.70 -5.16 15.88
C SER A 143 -2.35 -5.18 16.60
N GLU A 144 -1.33 -4.45 16.13
CA GLU A 144 -0.03 -4.39 16.81
C GLU A 144 -0.12 -3.64 18.14
N VAL A 145 -1.00 -2.64 18.23
CA VAL A 145 -1.19 -1.82 19.44
C VAL A 145 -2.04 -2.54 20.48
N VAL A 146 -3.01 -3.35 20.05
CA VAL A 146 -3.90 -4.11 20.95
C VAL A 146 -3.13 -5.10 21.83
N SER A 147 -1.97 -5.60 21.37
CA SER A 147 -1.12 -6.49 22.17
C SER A 147 -0.27 -5.80 23.25
N ILE A 148 -0.21 -4.46 23.27
CA ILE A 148 0.59 -3.71 24.23
C ILE A 148 -0.26 -3.48 25.50
N LYS A 149 -0.03 -4.31 26.53
CA LYS A 149 -0.72 -4.18 27.83
C LYS A 149 -0.12 -3.10 28.73
N GLU A 150 1.17 -2.81 28.58
CA GLU A 150 1.89 -1.81 29.36
C GLU A 150 2.86 -1.03 28.45
N GLY A 151 2.67 0.28 28.38
CA GLY A 151 3.59 1.18 27.69
C GLY A 151 4.75 1.58 28.59
N LYS A 152 5.85 2.03 27.98
CA LYS A 152 6.98 2.66 28.70
C LYS A 152 6.49 3.77 29.62
N SER A 153 7.06 3.87 30.81
CA SER A 153 6.67 4.91 31.78
C SER A 153 7.00 6.30 31.23
N LEU A 154 6.21 7.31 31.59
CA LEU A 154 6.45 8.69 31.16
C LEU A 154 7.83 9.21 31.60
N LYS A 155 8.35 8.67 32.71
CA LYS A 155 9.70 8.93 33.22
C LYS A 155 10.80 8.50 32.25
N GLU A 156 10.61 7.43 31.48
CA GLU A 156 11.59 6.99 30.47
C GLU A 156 11.72 7.97 29.31
N PHE A 157 10.69 8.79 29.07
CA PHE A 157 10.74 9.88 28.10
C PHE A 157 11.14 11.23 28.73
N GLY A 158 11.54 11.24 30.01
CA GLY A 158 11.86 12.45 30.76
C GLY A 158 10.65 13.36 31.01
N LEU A 159 9.43 12.81 30.91
CA LEU A 159 8.19 13.58 31.03
C LEU A 159 7.62 13.49 32.44
N ASP A 160 7.20 14.63 32.97
CA ASP A 160 6.51 14.74 34.26
C ASP A 160 5.10 14.14 34.17
N GLU A 161 4.82 13.16 35.03
CA GLU A 161 3.54 12.49 35.14
C GLU A 161 2.41 13.44 35.54
N LYS A 162 2.71 14.50 36.31
CA LYS A 162 1.73 15.43 36.90
C LYS A 162 1.31 16.57 35.97
N LYS A 163 2.01 16.76 34.84
CA LYS A 163 1.71 17.84 33.89
C LYS A 163 0.79 17.36 32.77
N LYS A 164 -0.13 18.24 32.33
CA LYS A 164 -0.90 18.02 31.09
C LYS A 164 0.08 18.03 29.90
N ARG A 165 -0.13 17.12 28.96
CA ARG A 165 0.74 16.93 27.79
C ARG A 165 -0.10 17.06 26.52
N PHE A 166 0.50 17.68 25.52
CA PHE A 166 -0.02 17.71 24.16
C PHE A 166 0.92 16.91 23.27
N LEU A 167 0.37 15.93 22.54
CA LEU A 167 1.10 15.22 21.51
C LEU A 167 0.69 15.80 20.16
N PHE A 168 1.64 16.43 19.47
CA PHE A 168 1.44 16.91 18.11
C PHE A 168 1.93 15.83 17.14
N LEU A 169 0.98 15.18 16.46
CA LEU A 169 1.27 14.25 15.37
C LEU A 169 1.09 14.98 14.05
N ALA A 170 2.18 15.44 13.47
CA ALA A 170 2.20 15.92 12.09
C ALA A 170 2.32 14.67 11.19
N GLY A 171 1.31 14.40 10.37
CA GLY A 171 1.33 13.26 9.43
C GLY A 171 2.50 13.35 8.44
N ALA A 172 2.64 12.37 7.54
CA ALA A 172 3.80 12.23 6.64
C ALA A 172 4.12 13.46 5.74
N GLY A 173 3.21 14.43 5.60
CA GLY A 173 3.44 15.70 4.88
C GLY A 173 3.65 16.93 5.77
N GLY A 174 3.76 16.77 7.09
CA GLY A 174 3.71 17.87 8.06
C GLY A 174 5.05 18.53 8.41
N CYS A 175 6.11 18.29 7.62
CA CYS A 175 7.36 19.03 7.72
C CYS A 175 7.77 19.44 6.31
N ALA A 176 7.20 20.54 5.84
CA ALA A 176 7.62 21.23 4.64
C ALA A 176 7.44 22.73 4.92
N ASP A 177 8.47 23.31 5.52
CA ASP A 177 8.90 24.70 5.36
C ASP A 177 10.42 24.67 5.19
#